data_AF-A0A946UJ09-F1
#
_entry.id   AF-A0A946UJ09-F1
#
_cell.length_a   1.000
_cell.length_b   1.000
_cell.length_c   1.000
_cell.angle_alpha   90.00
_cell.angle_beta   90.00
_cell.angle_gamma   90.00
#
_symmetry.space_group_name_H-M   'P 1'
#
loop_
_entity.id
_entity.type
_entity.pdbx_description
1 polymer ?
#
loop_
_entity_poly.entity_id
_entity_poly.type
_entity_poly.pdbx_seq_one_letter_code
_entity_poly.pdbx_strand_id
1 'polypeptide(L)'
;MNPNLDIQALAAEYDRDERIRIQDVFAAEFAEQVAAHCEQHVPYEYIFVVDGENKVATADEMRTMDSNDAQVLQSKIMEAAAEGVGFLYCGYMMGRARRQAESLPMQFLHSIFEYLNSEEMLSFVSRISGRDDLRSADGQFTRYQPGQFLTRHLDDITSEQRRLAYVFSFCRDWHPDWGGLLQFYEKDGTPRDAWAPGFNTLSLFDVRHVHSVTYVTPFAKRPRHSLTGWFRSMDGSFSG
;
A
#
# COMPACT_ATOMS: atom_id res chain seq x y z
N MET A 1 -14.87 2.45 11.61
CA MET A 1 -15.07 1.34 10.63
C MET A 1 -16.53 1.27 10.15
N ASN A 2 -16.86 0.54 9.06
CA ASN A 2 -18.26 0.25 8.71
C ASN A 2 -18.91 -0.64 9.79
N PRO A 3 -19.98 -0.19 10.46
CA PRO A 3 -20.59 -0.93 11.57
C PRO A 3 -21.33 -2.20 11.14
N ASN A 4 -21.61 -2.39 9.85
CA ASN A 4 -22.37 -3.53 9.32
C ASN A 4 -21.49 -4.76 9.02
N LEU A 5 -20.19 -4.71 9.27
CA LEU A 5 -19.27 -5.82 9.01
C LEU A 5 -19.50 -6.97 10.01
N ASP A 6 -19.73 -8.17 9.50
CA ASP A 6 -19.77 -9.39 10.30
C ASP A 6 -18.35 -9.87 10.63
N ILE A 7 -17.83 -9.44 11.77
CA ILE A 7 -16.47 -9.75 12.21
C ILE A 7 -16.25 -11.26 12.39
N GLN A 8 -17.28 -12.03 12.79
CA GLN A 8 -17.12 -13.48 12.97
C GLN A 8 -16.98 -14.19 11.63
N ALA A 9 -17.80 -13.82 10.64
CA ALA A 9 -17.67 -14.35 9.29
C ALA A 9 -16.31 -13.99 8.66
N LEU A 10 -15.86 -12.75 8.84
CA LEU A 10 -14.56 -12.29 8.34
C LEU A 10 -13.39 -13.03 8.99
N ALA A 11 -13.43 -13.26 10.31
CA ALA A 11 -12.41 -14.06 10.98
C ALA A 11 -12.36 -15.51 10.45
N ALA A 12 -13.52 -16.13 10.24
CA ALA A 12 -13.62 -17.48 9.69
C ALA A 12 -13.18 -17.57 8.21
N GLU A 13 -13.26 -16.47 7.45
CA GLU A 13 -12.71 -16.39 6.09
C GLU A 13 -11.19 -16.23 6.13
N TYR A 14 -10.66 -15.33 6.97
CA TYR A 14 -9.22 -15.12 7.13
C TYR A 14 -8.50 -16.39 7.57
N ASP A 15 -9.07 -17.16 8.51
CA ASP A 15 -8.49 -18.40 9.04
C ASP A 15 -8.23 -19.48 7.97
N ARG A 16 -8.88 -19.40 6.80
CA ARG A 16 -8.72 -20.39 5.72
C ARG A 16 -7.39 -20.29 5.00
N ASP A 17 -6.82 -19.09 4.90
CA ASP A 17 -5.66 -18.81 4.05
C ASP A 17 -4.73 -17.72 4.60
N GLU A 18 -5.01 -17.19 5.79
CA GLU A 18 -4.30 -16.07 6.41
C GLU A 18 -4.27 -14.82 5.52
N ARG A 19 -5.30 -14.67 4.66
CA ARG A 19 -5.56 -13.50 3.83
C ARG A 19 -7.06 -13.31 3.69
N ILE A 20 -7.48 -12.06 3.58
CA ILE A 20 -8.87 -11.71 3.34
C ILE A 20 -8.99 -10.43 2.53
N ARG A 21 -10.08 -10.31 1.79
CA ARG A 21 -10.46 -9.10 1.09
C ARG A 21 -11.86 -8.64 1.53
N ILE A 22 -11.91 -7.47 2.17
CA ILE A 22 -13.11 -6.91 2.78
C ILE A 22 -13.59 -5.73 1.95
N GLN A 23 -14.80 -5.80 1.41
CA GLN A 23 -15.43 -4.68 0.72
C GLN A 23 -16.20 -3.80 1.71
N ASP A 24 -16.44 -2.55 1.33
CA ASP A 24 -17.12 -1.55 2.13
C ASP A 24 -16.57 -1.41 3.56
N VAL A 25 -15.25 -1.40 3.69
CA VAL A 25 -14.56 -1.48 4.99
C VAL A 25 -14.76 -0.23 5.86
N PHE A 26 -14.89 0.95 5.23
CA PHE A 26 -15.21 2.20 5.90
C PHE A 26 -16.65 2.65 5.60
N ALA A 27 -17.16 3.58 6.42
CA ALA A 27 -18.36 4.32 6.07
C ALA A 27 -18.15 5.03 4.72
N ALA A 28 -19.17 5.00 3.85
CA ALA A 28 -19.05 5.46 2.47
C ALA A 28 -18.53 6.91 2.37
N GLU A 29 -19.09 7.82 3.17
CA GLU A 29 -18.68 9.23 3.18
C GLU A 29 -17.20 9.40 3.55
N PHE A 30 -16.70 8.62 4.50
CA PHE A 30 -15.28 8.66 4.86
C PHE A 30 -14.42 8.15 3.71
N ALA A 31 -14.80 7.04 3.08
CA ALA A 31 -14.07 6.51 1.93
C ALA A 31 -14.01 7.50 0.76
N GLU A 32 -15.10 8.24 0.51
CA GLU A 32 -15.14 9.33 -0.47
C GLU A 32 -14.16 10.45 -0.12
N GLN A 33 -14.16 10.91 1.14
CA GLN A 33 -13.26 11.95 1.61
C GLN A 33 -11.79 11.54 1.47
N VAL A 34 -11.44 10.30 1.85
CA VAL A 34 -10.06 9.79 1.73
C VAL A 34 -9.64 9.70 0.26
N ALA A 35 -10.52 9.22 -0.63
CA ALA A 35 -10.22 9.12 -2.06
C ALA A 35 -9.97 10.50 -2.68
N ALA A 36 -10.79 11.51 -2.36
CA ALA A 36 -10.58 12.87 -2.81
C ALA A 36 -9.24 13.45 -2.34
N HIS A 37 -8.86 13.21 -1.07
CA HIS A 37 -7.56 13.65 -0.55
C HIS A 37 -6.39 12.92 -1.21
N CYS A 38 -6.52 11.62 -1.47
CA CYS A 38 -5.52 10.86 -2.22
C CYS A 38 -5.31 11.45 -3.61
N GLU A 39 -6.36 11.89 -4.30
CA GLU A 39 -6.23 12.46 -5.64
C GLU A 39 -5.65 13.88 -5.64
N GLN A 40 -6.05 14.72 -4.67
CA GLN A 40 -5.84 16.16 -4.75
C GLN A 40 -4.78 16.73 -3.80
N HIS A 41 -4.48 16.04 -2.70
CA HIS A 41 -3.79 16.65 -1.57
C HIS A 41 -2.56 15.88 -1.10
N VAL A 42 -2.45 14.59 -1.38
CA VAL A 42 -1.26 13.83 -0.99
C VAL A 42 -0.04 14.29 -1.82
N PRO A 43 1.04 14.77 -1.17
CA PRO A 43 2.25 15.21 -1.86
C PRO A 43 3.13 14.00 -2.18
N TYR A 44 2.71 13.23 -3.19
CA TYR A 44 3.40 12.02 -3.59
C TYR A 44 4.81 12.28 -4.13
N GLU A 45 5.77 11.51 -3.66
CA GLU A 45 7.13 11.45 -4.18
C GLU A 45 7.35 10.11 -4.88
N TYR A 46 8.19 10.08 -5.91
CA TYR A 46 8.59 8.85 -6.59
C TYR A 46 9.56 8.08 -5.70
N ILE A 47 9.29 6.79 -5.51
CA ILE A 47 10.12 5.87 -4.75
C ILE A 47 10.50 4.74 -5.69
N PHE A 48 11.80 4.50 -5.85
CA PHE A 48 12.29 3.51 -6.81
C PHE A 48 13.63 2.92 -6.38
N VAL A 49 14.00 1.79 -7.00
CA VAL A 49 15.31 1.15 -6.82
C VAL A 49 16.16 1.38 -8.05
N VAL A 50 17.39 1.86 -7.84
CA VAL A 50 18.43 1.98 -8.86
C VAL A 50 19.75 1.57 -8.26
N ASP A 51 20.52 0.76 -8.99
CA ASP A 51 21.85 0.28 -8.57
C ASP A 51 21.84 -0.39 -7.17
N GLY A 52 20.73 -1.07 -6.83
CA GLY A 52 20.52 -1.74 -5.54
C GLY A 52 20.14 -0.84 -4.37
N GLU A 53 19.94 0.46 -4.59
CA GLU A 53 19.62 1.43 -3.55
C GLU A 53 18.20 1.99 -3.70
N ASN A 54 17.49 2.15 -2.58
CA ASN A 54 16.23 2.87 -2.52
C ASN A 54 16.49 4.37 -2.71
N LYS A 55 15.84 4.96 -3.69
CA LYS A 55 15.88 6.40 -4.00
C LYS A 55 14.49 7.01 -3.87
N VAL A 56 14.48 8.29 -3.55
CA VAL A 56 13.26 9.12 -3.54
C VAL A 56 13.52 10.36 -4.37
N ALA A 57 12.58 10.73 -5.22
CA ALA A 57 12.59 11.96 -5.98
C ALA A 57 11.23 12.65 -5.91
N THR A 58 11.22 13.95 -5.77
CA THR A 58 10.02 14.78 -5.82
C THR A 58 9.43 14.79 -7.23
N ALA A 59 8.16 15.18 -7.34
CA ALA A 59 7.52 15.34 -8.64
C ALA A 59 8.20 16.40 -9.51
N ASP A 60 8.74 17.46 -8.91
CA ASP A 60 9.46 18.51 -9.64
C ASP A 60 10.81 18.01 -10.15
N GLU A 61 11.58 17.30 -9.33
CA GLU A 61 12.86 16.70 -9.76
C GLU A 61 12.66 15.76 -10.97
N MET A 62 11.64 14.89 -10.92
CA MET A 62 11.31 14.00 -12.04
C MET A 62 10.85 14.77 -13.29
N ARG A 63 10.11 15.87 -13.11
CA ARG A 63 9.58 16.68 -14.23
C ARG A 63 10.67 17.51 -14.92
N THR A 64 11.66 17.99 -14.17
CA THR A 64 12.75 18.83 -14.69
C THR A 64 14.00 18.04 -15.05
N MET A 65 13.98 16.71 -14.87
CA MET A 65 15.07 15.81 -15.24
C MET A 65 15.35 15.91 -16.75
N ASP A 66 16.62 15.91 -17.13
CA ASP A 66 17.00 15.88 -18.54
C ASP A 66 16.47 14.60 -19.21
N SER A 67 16.08 14.71 -20.48
CA SER A 67 15.48 13.60 -21.22
C SER A 67 16.39 12.37 -21.34
N ASN A 68 17.71 12.57 -21.46
CA ASN A 68 18.67 11.48 -21.53
C ASN A 68 18.79 10.80 -20.15
N ASP A 69 18.90 11.59 -19.09
CA ASP A 69 18.98 11.07 -17.71
C ASP A 69 17.71 10.33 -17.31
N ALA A 70 16.54 10.83 -17.70
CA ALA A 70 15.25 10.16 -17.49
C ALA A 70 15.17 8.82 -18.22
N GLN A 71 15.69 8.73 -19.45
CA GLN A 71 15.73 7.49 -20.21
C GLN A 71 16.71 6.48 -19.59
N VAL A 72 17.87 6.93 -19.13
CA VAL A 72 18.84 6.08 -18.42
C VAL A 72 18.24 5.56 -17.12
N LEU A 73 17.61 6.45 -16.32
CA LEU A 73 16.92 6.08 -15.09
C LEU A 73 15.84 5.03 -15.35
N GLN A 74 14.97 5.27 -16.32
CA GLN A 74 13.91 4.33 -16.69
C GLN A 74 14.51 2.98 -17.10
N SER A 75 15.59 2.97 -17.89
CA SER A 75 16.24 1.74 -18.35
C SER A 75 16.78 0.93 -17.17
N LYS A 76 17.46 1.58 -16.22
CA LYS A 76 17.97 0.91 -15.00
C LYS A 76 16.85 0.32 -14.14
N ILE A 77 15.74 1.04 -13.98
CA ILE A 77 14.58 0.55 -13.25
C ILE A 77 13.99 -0.69 -13.94
N MET A 78 13.84 -0.66 -15.27
CA MET A 78 13.33 -1.81 -16.03
C MET A 78 14.28 -3.01 -15.99
N GLU A 79 15.59 -2.77 -16.01
CA GLU A 79 16.61 -3.83 -15.92
C GLU A 79 16.56 -4.54 -14.56
N ALA A 80 16.47 -3.78 -13.46
CA ALA A 80 16.26 -4.37 -12.13
C ALA A 80 14.96 -5.19 -12.07
N ALA A 81 13.88 -4.66 -12.66
CA ALA A 81 12.59 -5.34 -12.69
C ALA A 81 12.61 -6.65 -13.48
N ALA A 82 13.39 -6.72 -14.57
CA ALA A 82 13.58 -7.92 -15.38
C ALA A 82 14.23 -9.06 -14.59
N GLU A 83 15.08 -8.73 -13.62
CA GLU A 83 15.68 -9.66 -12.66
C GLU A 83 14.75 -9.96 -11.46
N GLY A 84 13.51 -9.46 -11.49
CA GLY A 84 12.54 -9.63 -10.41
C GLY A 84 12.79 -8.76 -9.18
N VAL A 85 13.64 -7.74 -9.29
CA VAL A 85 14.05 -6.87 -8.19
C VAL A 85 13.50 -5.46 -8.37
N GLY A 86 13.21 -4.81 -7.25
CA GLY A 86 12.94 -3.38 -7.22
C GLY A 86 11.50 -2.99 -7.50
N PHE A 87 11.31 -1.70 -7.66
CA PHE A 87 10.00 -1.08 -7.77
C PHE A 87 10.11 0.32 -8.32
N LEU A 88 8.99 0.84 -8.79
CA LEU A 88 8.77 2.25 -9.08
C LEU A 88 7.30 2.52 -8.78
N TYR A 89 7.03 3.37 -7.79
CA TYR A 89 5.69 3.86 -7.47
C TYR A 89 5.81 5.23 -6.81
N CYS A 90 4.70 5.90 -6.53
CA CYS A 90 4.72 7.11 -5.73
C CYS A 90 4.16 6.87 -4.32
N GLY A 91 4.77 7.47 -3.30
CA GLY A 91 4.38 7.27 -1.90
C GLY A 91 4.44 8.55 -1.07
N TYR A 92 3.71 8.54 0.04
CA TYR A 92 3.78 9.53 1.11
C TYR A 92 3.70 8.81 2.46
N MET A 93 4.86 8.70 3.13
CA MET A 93 5.03 7.92 4.34
C MET A 93 4.57 8.66 5.60
N MET A 94 3.93 7.94 6.52
CA MET A 94 3.50 8.42 7.83
C MET A 94 4.60 9.16 8.62
N GLY A 95 5.83 8.65 8.57
CA GLY A 95 6.98 9.28 9.24
C GLY A 95 7.37 10.65 8.65
N ARG A 96 7.24 10.82 7.33
CA ARG A 96 7.39 12.13 6.67
C ARG A 96 6.22 13.04 7.04
N ALA A 97 5.03 12.46 7.17
CA ALA A 97 3.81 13.19 7.41
C ALA A 97 3.86 14.03 8.68
N ARG A 98 4.24 13.42 9.81
CA ARG A 98 4.33 14.10 11.11
C ARG A 98 5.20 15.37 11.16
N ARG A 99 6.06 15.61 10.16
CA ARG A 99 6.93 16.80 10.09
C ARG A 99 6.28 18.02 9.41
N GLN A 100 5.08 17.90 8.82
CA GLN A 100 4.52 18.91 7.91
C GLN A 100 3.02 19.22 8.13
N ALA A 101 2.52 19.14 9.36
CA ALA A 101 1.08 19.25 9.67
C ALA A 101 0.49 20.67 9.71
N GLU A 102 0.81 21.54 8.74
CA GLU A 102 0.44 22.96 8.84
C GLU A 102 -0.91 23.31 8.19
N SER A 103 -1.37 22.53 7.20
CA SER A 103 -2.64 22.80 6.49
C SER A 103 -3.74 21.78 6.82
N LEU A 104 -5.00 22.19 6.66
CA LEU A 104 -6.17 21.34 6.92
C LEU A 104 -6.15 19.99 6.16
N PRO A 105 -5.84 19.93 4.84
CA PRO A 105 -5.74 18.66 4.15
C PRO A 105 -4.66 17.74 4.71
N MET A 106 -3.54 18.30 5.16
CA MET A 106 -2.45 17.52 5.75
C MET A 106 -2.83 16.99 7.13
N GLN A 107 -3.51 17.80 7.94
CA GLN A 107 -4.05 17.36 9.24
C GLN A 107 -5.03 16.20 9.07
N PHE A 108 -5.88 16.22 8.04
CA PHE A 108 -6.75 15.09 7.71
C PHE A 108 -5.97 13.83 7.33
N LEU A 109 -4.94 13.94 6.47
CA LEU A 109 -4.10 12.79 6.14
C LEU A 109 -3.39 12.21 7.38
N HIS A 110 -2.99 13.06 8.32
CA HIS A 110 -2.30 12.63 9.55
C HIS A 110 -3.26 11.97 10.53
N SER A 111 -4.48 12.47 10.66
CA SER A 111 -5.48 11.85 11.52
C SER A 111 -5.85 10.43 11.06
N ILE A 112 -5.74 10.13 9.76
CA ILE A 112 -5.87 8.76 9.23
C ILE A 112 -4.72 7.87 9.75
N PHE A 113 -3.49 8.35 9.73
CA PHE A 113 -2.35 7.60 10.28
C PHE A 113 -2.46 7.39 11.80
N GLU A 114 -2.99 8.37 12.52
CA GLU A 114 -3.31 8.23 13.95
C GLU A 114 -4.42 7.20 14.17
N TYR A 115 -5.47 7.22 13.35
CA TYR A 115 -6.56 6.26 13.41
C TYR A 115 -6.08 4.82 13.16
N LEU A 116 -5.10 4.61 12.28
CA LEU A 116 -4.49 3.28 12.08
C LEU A 116 -3.87 2.71 13.37
N ASN A 117 -3.44 3.58 14.29
CA ASN A 117 -2.85 3.22 15.58
C ASN A 117 -3.86 3.32 16.74
N SER A 118 -5.14 3.59 16.46
CA SER A 118 -6.18 3.63 17.50
C SER A 118 -6.51 2.23 18.03
N GLU A 119 -7.01 2.16 19.26
CA GLU A 119 -7.52 0.91 19.84
C GLU A 119 -8.64 0.30 18.98
N GLU A 120 -9.50 1.13 18.37
CA GLU A 120 -10.55 0.67 17.46
C GLU A 120 -9.97 -0.11 16.27
N MET A 121 -8.97 0.45 15.58
CA MET A 121 -8.34 -0.21 14.43
C MET A 121 -7.57 -1.46 14.85
N LEU A 122 -6.73 -1.38 15.88
CA LEU A 122 -5.94 -2.52 16.35
C LEU A 122 -6.84 -3.66 16.82
N SER A 123 -7.93 -3.36 17.55
CA SER A 123 -8.93 -4.34 17.97
C SER A 123 -9.69 -4.93 16.79
N PHE A 124 -10.08 -4.12 15.80
CA PHE A 124 -10.72 -4.61 14.58
C PHE A 124 -9.86 -5.64 13.86
N VAL A 125 -8.58 -5.33 13.62
CA VAL A 125 -7.65 -6.24 12.94
C VAL A 125 -7.31 -7.45 13.79
N SER A 126 -7.11 -7.27 15.10
CA SER A 126 -6.87 -8.37 16.03
C SER A 126 -8.01 -9.39 16.01
N ARG A 127 -9.27 -8.92 16.02
CA ARG A 127 -10.46 -9.79 15.99
C ARG A 127 -10.63 -10.57 14.69
N ILE A 128 -10.22 -10.02 13.55
CA ILE A 128 -10.27 -10.71 12.25
C ILE A 128 -9.12 -11.71 12.13
N SER A 129 -7.91 -11.29 12.49
CA SER A 129 -6.69 -12.08 12.27
C SER A 129 -6.36 -13.08 13.37
N GLY A 130 -7.00 -12.96 14.54
CA GLY A 130 -6.66 -13.73 15.73
C GLY A 130 -5.34 -13.33 16.40
N ARG A 131 -4.70 -12.22 15.97
CA ARG A 131 -3.43 -11.73 16.53
C ARG A 131 -3.68 -10.83 17.74
N ASP A 132 -3.26 -11.25 18.92
CA ASP A 132 -3.38 -10.47 20.18
C ASP A 132 -2.13 -9.63 20.49
N ASP A 133 -1.06 -9.81 19.73
CA ASP A 133 0.23 -9.15 19.89
C ASP A 133 0.37 -7.85 19.08
N LEU A 134 -0.67 -7.40 18.38
CA LEU A 134 -0.61 -6.13 17.61
C LEU A 134 -0.52 -4.92 18.56
N ARG A 135 0.42 -4.01 18.29
CA ARG A 135 0.72 -2.84 19.14
C ARG A 135 0.78 -1.52 18.37
N SER A 136 1.13 -1.56 17.09
CA SER A 136 1.17 -0.35 16.26
C SER A 136 0.94 -0.69 14.79
N ALA A 137 0.68 0.35 14.00
CA ALA A 137 0.67 0.31 12.55
C ALA A 137 1.63 1.37 12.01
N ASP A 138 2.39 1.03 10.99
CA ASP A 138 2.97 2.04 10.10
C ASP A 138 2.09 2.19 8.86
N GLY A 139 2.42 3.13 7.98
CA GLY A 139 1.72 3.24 6.72
C GLY A 139 2.23 4.33 5.81
N GLN A 140 1.75 4.26 4.58
CA GLN A 140 1.95 5.25 3.54
C GLN A 140 0.73 5.32 2.62
N PHE A 141 0.42 6.51 2.14
CA PHE A 141 -0.42 6.65 0.96
C PHE A 141 0.43 6.30 -0.26
N THR A 142 -0.08 5.46 -1.15
CA THR A 142 0.59 5.08 -2.39
C THR A 142 -0.25 5.43 -3.60
N ARG A 143 0.44 5.72 -4.71
CA ARG A 143 -0.13 5.96 -6.02
C ARG A 143 0.69 5.22 -7.06
N TYR A 144 0.04 4.36 -7.84
CA TYR A 144 0.64 3.73 -9.02
C TYR A 144 0.03 4.33 -10.29
N GLN A 145 0.88 4.88 -11.15
CA GLN A 145 0.57 5.44 -12.45
C GLN A 145 1.02 4.48 -13.57
N PRO A 146 0.61 4.68 -14.83
CA PRO A 146 1.16 3.92 -15.93
C PRO A 146 2.70 3.87 -15.89
N GLY A 147 3.27 2.68 -16.03
CA GLY A 147 4.71 2.46 -15.89
C GLY A 147 5.18 1.99 -14.52
N GLN A 148 4.30 1.99 -13.52
CA GLN A 148 4.67 1.75 -12.12
C GLN A 148 4.28 0.33 -11.66
N PHE A 149 5.07 -0.22 -10.74
CA PHE A 149 5.01 -1.60 -10.28
C PHE A 149 5.79 -1.78 -8.96
N LEU A 150 5.58 -2.92 -8.33
CA LEU A 150 6.39 -3.42 -7.23
C LEU A 150 6.60 -4.92 -7.47
N THR A 151 7.85 -5.35 -7.69
CA THR A 151 8.12 -6.75 -8.02
C THR A 151 7.81 -7.68 -6.85
N ARG A 152 7.88 -8.99 -7.10
CA ARG A 152 7.63 -10.03 -6.12
C ARG A 152 8.53 -9.89 -4.90
N HIS A 153 7.95 -9.83 -3.71
CA HIS A 153 8.66 -9.71 -2.45
C HIS A 153 7.92 -10.42 -1.31
N LEU A 154 8.57 -10.44 -0.15
CA LEU A 154 8.05 -10.95 1.11
C LEU A 154 8.22 -9.84 2.16
N ASP A 155 7.23 -9.67 3.04
CA ASP A 155 7.25 -8.64 4.07
C ASP A 155 7.72 -9.15 5.44
N ASP A 156 8.06 -10.43 5.55
CA ASP A 156 8.57 -11.07 6.76
C ASP A 156 10.03 -10.69 7.02
N ILE A 157 10.21 -9.48 7.54
CA ILE A 157 11.51 -8.94 7.95
C ILE A 157 11.54 -8.95 9.48
N THR A 158 12.27 -9.92 10.06
CA THR A 158 12.30 -10.19 11.51
C THR A 158 12.55 -8.94 12.35
N SER A 159 13.47 -8.08 11.92
CA SER A 159 13.83 -6.85 12.65
C SER A 159 12.70 -5.82 12.73
N GLU A 160 11.73 -5.88 11.82
CA GLU A 160 10.64 -4.92 11.72
C GLU A 160 9.37 -5.36 12.47
N GLN A 161 9.35 -6.59 12.99
CA GLN A 161 8.26 -7.13 13.81
C GLN A 161 6.87 -6.99 13.16
N ARG A 162 6.82 -7.00 11.83
CA ARG A 162 5.58 -6.99 11.06
C ARG A 162 4.83 -8.31 11.29
N ARG A 163 3.51 -8.23 11.30
CA ARG A 163 2.61 -9.38 11.46
C ARG A 163 1.67 -9.52 10.28
N LEU A 164 1.06 -8.40 9.91
CA LEU A 164 0.06 -8.33 8.86
C LEU A 164 0.38 -7.16 7.96
N ALA A 165 0.37 -7.39 6.65
CA ALA A 165 0.33 -6.34 5.66
C ALA A 165 -1.13 -5.98 5.34
N TYR A 166 -1.37 -4.71 5.07
CA TYR A 166 -2.69 -4.23 4.69
C TYR A 166 -2.63 -3.28 3.49
N VAL A 167 -3.70 -3.30 2.70
CA VAL A 167 -3.92 -2.40 1.56
C VAL A 167 -5.38 -1.96 1.56
N PHE A 168 -5.64 -0.73 2.04
CA PHE A 168 -6.90 -0.05 1.81
C PHE A 168 -6.86 0.58 0.42
N SER A 169 -7.75 0.15 -0.47
CA SER A 169 -7.83 0.60 -1.85
C SER A 169 -9.00 1.55 -2.05
N PHE A 170 -8.76 2.62 -2.81
CA PHE A 170 -9.72 3.67 -3.14
C PHE A 170 -9.92 3.79 -4.66
N CYS A 171 -9.79 2.68 -5.38
CA CYS A 171 -9.80 2.67 -6.85
C CYS A 171 -11.19 2.38 -7.41
N ARG A 172 -11.75 3.29 -8.20
CA ARG A 172 -13.04 3.11 -8.88
C ARG A 172 -12.88 2.52 -10.26
N ASP A 173 -13.84 1.68 -10.65
CA ASP A 173 -14.01 1.17 -12.01
C ASP A 173 -12.71 0.59 -12.60
N TRP A 174 -11.92 -0.10 -11.76
CA TRP A 174 -10.62 -0.62 -12.17
C TRP A 174 -10.80 -1.78 -13.13
N HIS A 175 -10.27 -1.62 -14.35
CA HIS A 175 -10.30 -2.69 -15.33
C HIS A 175 -9.14 -3.68 -15.06
N PRO A 176 -9.38 -5.00 -15.05
CA PRO A 176 -8.32 -5.97 -14.76
C PRO A 176 -7.13 -5.88 -15.73
N ASP A 177 -7.39 -5.60 -17.02
CA ASP A 177 -6.32 -5.43 -18.02
C ASP A 177 -5.40 -4.22 -17.78
N TRP A 178 -5.77 -3.30 -16.88
CA TRP A 178 -4.89 -2.18 -16.53
C TRP A 178 -3.67 -2.62 -15.71
N GLY A 179 -3.64 -3.86 -15.21
CA GLY A 179 -2.63 -4.32 -14.27
C GLY A 179 -2.83 -3.71 -12.88
N GLY A 180 -1.76 -3.41 -12.14
CA GLY A 180 -1.86 -2.90 -10.77
C GLY A 180 -2.51 -3.88 -9.79
N LEU A 181 -2.54 -5.17 -10.13
CA LEU A 181 -3.17 -6.22 -9.34
C LEU A 181 -2.28 -6.55 -8.15
N LEU A 182 -2.89 -6.81 -6.99
CA LEU A 182 -2.19 -7.47 -5.89
C LEU A 182 -2.10 -8.96 -6.24
N GLN A 183 -1.00 -9.37 -6.87
CA GLN A 183 -0.75 -10.74 -7.32
C GLN A 183 0.02 -11.49 -6.25
N PHE A 184 -0.44 -12.70 -5.94
CA PHE A 184 0.20 -13.59 -4.98
C PHE A 184 0.88 -14.75 -5.69
N TYR A 185 1.85 -15.35 -5.00
CA TYR A 185 2.65 -16.46 -5.52
C TYR A 185 2.86 -17.51 -4.44
N GLU A 186 3.07 -18.74 -4.88
CA GLU A 186 3.69 -19.77 -4.07
C GLU A 186 5.16 -19.43 -3.79
N LYS A 187 5.76 -20.07 -2.78
CA LYS A 187 7.16 -19.83 -2.40
C LYS A 187 8.18 -20.16 -3.48
N ASP A 188 7.85 -21.07 -4.40
CA ASP A 188 8.67 -21.41 -5.56
C ASP A 188 8.55 -20.41 -6.71
N GLY A 189 7.66 -19.42 -6.56
CA GLY A 189 7.42 -18.38 -7.54
C GLY A 189 6.28 -18.66 -8.52
N THR A 190 5.59 -19.80 -8.40
CA THR A 190 4.40 -20.11 -9.20
C THR A 190 3.30 -19.08 -8.91
N PRO A 191 2.72 -18.40 -9.94
CA PRO A 191 1.61 -17.49 -9.72
C PRO A 191 0.39 -18.20 -9.12
N ARG A 192 -0.19 -17.58 -8.08
CA ARG A 192 -1.47 -17.96 -7.48
C ARG A 192 -2.58 -17.06 -8.04
N ASP A 193 -3.49 -16.62 -7.18
CA ASP A 193 -4.56 -15.69 -7.50
C ASP A 193 -4.09 -14.23 -7.40
N ALA A 194 -4.92 -13.33 -7.94
CA ALA A 194 -4.67 -11.90 -7.91
C ALA A 194 -5.95 -11.12 -7.62
N TRP A 195 -5.81 -10.03 -6.89
CA TRP A 195 -6.92 -9.14 -6.55
C TRP A 195 -6.75 -7.81 -7.27
N ALA A 196 -7.68 -7.50 -8.17
CA ALA A 196 -7.80 -6.15 -8.73
C ALA A 196 -8.12 -5.15 -7.61
N PRO A 197 -7.51 -3.96 -7.59
CA PRO A 197 -7.86 -2.93 -6.61
C PRO A 197 -9.34 -2.55 -6.76
N GLY A 198 -9.98 -2.17 -5.66
CA GLY A 198 -11.39 -1.83 -5.63
C GLY A 198 -11.63 -0.64 -4.72
N PHE A 199 -12.78 0.01 -4.86
CA PHE A 199 -13.12 1.14 -4.02
C PHE A 199 -13.52 0.65 -2.62
N ASN A 200 -13.13 1.40 -1.59
CA ASN A 200 -13.44 1.11 -0.18
C ASN A 200 -13.16 -0.35 0.22
N THR A 201 -12.04 -0.89 -0.25
CA THR A 201 -11.68 -2.31 -0.09
C THR A 201 -10.42 -2.47 0.75
N LEU A 202 -10.45 -3.29 1.78
CA LEU A 202 -9.26 -3.70 2.54
C LEU A 202 -8.79 -5.08 2.06
N SER A 203 -7.54 -5.19 1.61
CA SER A 203 -6.83 -6.48 1.54
C SER A 203 -5.95 -6.60 2.78
N LEU A 204 -6.11 -7.64 3.57
CA LEU A 204 -5.34 -7.91 4.80
C LEU A 204 -4.75 -9.31 4.70
N PHE A 205 -3.45 -9.44 4.94
CA PHE A 205 -2.77 -10.73 4.81
C PHE A 205 -1.56 -10.84 5.71
N ASP A 206 -1.22 -12.08 6.07
CA ASP A 206 0.01 -12.39 6.79
C ASP A 206 1.25 -12.06 5.93
N VAL A 207 2.28 -11.51 6.58
CA VAL A 207 3.51 -11.04 5.91
C VAL A 207 4.31 -12.16 5.22
N ARG A 208 3.98 -13.43 5.51
CA ARG A 208 4.58 -14.61 4.88
C ARG A 208 4.04 -14.89 3.47
N HIS A 209 3.01 -14.18 3.02
CA HIS A 209 2.50 -14.31 1.66
C HIS A 209 3.39 -13.57 0.65
N VAL A 210 3.94 -14.32 -0.32
CA VAL A 210 4.75 -13.74 -1.40
C VAL A 210 3.82 -13.02 -2.37
N HIS A 211 4.09 -11.74 -2.62
CA HIS A 211 3.18 -10.90 -3.41
C HIS A 211 3.89 -9.81 -4.20
N SER A 212 3.16 -9.17 -5.11
CA SER A 212 3.62 -8.06 -5.95
C SER A 212 2.47 -7.11 -6.27
N VAL A 213 2.78 -5.90 -6.74
CA VAL A 213 1.82 -5.06 -7.47
C VAL A 213 2.20 -5.13 -8.94
N THR A 214 1.35 -5.75 -9.76
CA THR A 214 1.65 -5.94 -11.19
C THR A 214 1.76 -4.61 -11.91
N TYR A 215 2.51 -4.60 -13.02
CA TYR A 215 2.76 -3.41 -13.81
C TYR A 215 1.46 -2.72 -14.24
N VAL A 216 1.35 -1.42 -13.95
CA VAL A 216 0.23 -0.61 -14.43
C VAL A 216 0.49 -0.23 -15.88
N THR A 217 -0.37 -0.71 -16.77
CA THR A 217 -0.18 -0.59 -18.22
C THR A 217 -0.28 0.87 -18.71
N PRO A 218 0.33 1.21 -19.87
CA PRO A 218 0.26 2.55 -20.47
C PRO A 218 -1.16 3.04 -20.78
N PHE A 219 -2.10 2.12 -20.98
CA PHE A 219 -3.50 2.43 -21.32
C PHE A 219 -4.42 2.49 -20.09
N ALA A 220 -3.89 2.32 -18.87
CA ALA A 220 -4.66 2.54 -17.65
C ALA A 220 -5.12 4.01 -17.59
N LYS A 221 -6.42 4.22 -17.36
CA LYS A 221 -7.01 5.57 -17.47
C LYS A 221 -6.96 6.37 -16.17
N ARG A 222 -6.61 5.73 -15.06
CA ARG A 222 -6.59 6.35 -13.72
C ARG A 222 -5.46 5.78 -12.88
N PRO A 223 -4.90 6.56 -11.93
CA PRO A 223 -3.96 6.05 -10.96
C PRO A 223 -4.61 5.08 -9.96
N ARG A 224 -3.83 4.13 -9.46
CA ARG A 224 -4.20 3.23 -8.35
C ARG A 224 -3.82 3.89 -7.02
N HIS A 225 -4.80 4.39 -6.30
CA HIS A 225 -4.62 4.97 -4.96
C HIS A 225 -4.85 3.94 -3.86
N SER A 226 -3.99 3.95 -2.84
CA SER A 226 -4.13 3.10 -1.67
C SER A 226 -3.52 3.72 -0.42
N LEU A 227 -3.95 3.26 0.75
CA LEU A 227 -3.25 3.42 2.03
C LEU A 227 -2.75 2.03 2.44
N THR A 228 -1.44 1.86 2.54
CA THR A 228 -0.78 0.56 2.72
C THR A 228 0.24 0.61 3.84
N GLY A 229 0.44 -0.49 4.54
CA GLY A 229 1.41 -0.58 5.62
C GLY A 229 1.36 -1.92 6.34
N TRP A 230 1.92 -1.94 7.54
CA TRP A 230 2.01 -3.13 8.36
C TRP A 230 1.51 -2.89 9.78
N PHE A 231 0.74 -3.86 10.29
CA PHE A 231 0.50 -4.01 11.73
C PHE A 231 1.67 -4.78 12.35
N ARG A 232 2.17 -4.30 13.49
CA ARG A 232 3.42 -4.75 14.12
C ARG A 232 3.20 -5.11 15.58
N SER A 233 4.07 -5.99 16.10
CA SER A 233 4.05 -6.40 17.51
C SER A 233 4.84 -5.52 18.46
N MET A 234 5.49 -4.48 17.95
CA MET A 234 6.23 -3.52 18.75
C MET A 234 5.43 -2.23 18.93
N ASP A 235 5.62 -1.61 20.09
CA ASP A 235 5.17 -0.25 20.31
C ASP A 235 5.78 0.67 19.25
N GLY A 236 5.07 1.73 18.89
CA GLY A 236 5.52 2.67 17.87
C GLY A 236 6.75 3.48 18.30
N SER A 237 7.93 2.88 18.28
CA SER A 237 9.21 3.58 18.25
C SER A 237 9.68 3.66 16.80
N PHE A 238 9.93 4.88 16.32
CA PHE A 238 10.19 5.14 14.91
C PHE A 238 11.58 5.76 14.77
N SER A 239 12.53 4.99 14.23
CA SER A 239 13.74 5.57 13.62
C SER A 239 13.33 6.19 12.29
N GLY A 240 13.44 7.52 12.21
CA GLY A 240 13.17 8.28 10.98
C GLY A 240 14.26 8.18 9.93
#